data_AF-A0A8H8C2M6-F1
#
_entry.id   AF-A0A8H8C2M6-F1
#
_cell.length_a   1.000
_cell.length_b   1.000
_cell.length_c   1.000
_cell.angle_alpha   90.00
_cell.angle_beta   90.00
_cell.angle_gamma   90.00
#
_symmetry.space_group_name_H-M   'P 1'
#
loop_
_entity.id
_entity.type
_entity.pdbx_description
1 polymer ?
#
loop_
_entity_poly.entity_id
_entity_poly.type
_entity_poly.pdbx_seq_one_letter_code
_entity_poly.pdbx_strand_id
1 'polypeptide(L)'
;MATKMPTETYYIASEVPHNIDAGSWTPYPLSRHIFTLLDPVSPSPGIRQTLHLSQLLLLSNHLSQANSLLTALYNHGPSIIPPSPYEESKVDMYYSLEAFWLAHKGTHPRPANAPATYASKDQTLKERLAYERWGKFRECTFTGWMHEHWNLREPKDAHCWRESEDPRMLAICSRLLAKTKVRGEYVSESRMREALDAALKLYAIPPKKEEYDGSKEAKSQRYCSLLYKRLPIELAIRLGELDVAREILSEALRHDGFSNGGSLDEFLMIPGIWDVLPLLNEKEKEGNAYFITKGDADVLVKGIIEALELRVKEGRQWSLAPEKLSWTELLERMARGAWKVNRREYRGKGIASWRGVLNEPASEEEIEAAEKKFGELPKDFKDMCRVSDGFKGGYLFLAGGLAGIESMFFDDGESDLEHYAGDFYTREVDLSQETAHDMLQLISGQESEEFRHYIIPHRMWKDIVKGGDVEEGEYQYWHMTNWSVEASHWGSVWDWVASLVEEVECMVEKGEKIEHFDDRGHLIVDEESEDGESEMEGGDEATEINPEQDTGEQNEKRTVGDGSDDEWVKVDEMMK
;
A
#
# COMPACT_ATOMS: atom_id res chain seq x y z
N MET A 1 12.09 -16.13 18.92
CA MET A 1 11.66 -15.36 20.12
C MET A 1 10.90 -14.16 19.59
N ALA A 2 9.59 -14.07 19.86
CA ALA A 2 8.79 -12.94 19.38
C ALA A 2 9.20 -11.69 20.15
N THR A 3 9.80 -10.73 19.46
CA THR A 3 9.98 -9.36 19.95
C THR A 3 8.64 -8.84 20.45
N LYS A 4 8.62 -8.28 21.66
CA LYS A 4 7.44 -7.62 22.20
C LYS A 4 7.10 -6.48 21.23
N MET A 5 6.00 -6.61 20.49
CA MET A 5 5.57 -5.55 19.57
C MET A 5 5.46 -4.23 20.35
N PRO A 6 5.86 -3.10 19.75
CA PRO A 6 5.55 -1.80 20.30
C PRO A 6 4.04 -1.71 20.54
N THR A 7 3.64 -1.04 21.62
CA THR A 7 2.24 -0.63 21.84
C THR A 7 1.72 0.02 20.55
N GLU A 8 0.44 -0.18 20.21
CA GLU A 8 -0.21 0.45 19.03
C GLU A 8 0.26 -0.06 17.66
N THR A 9 0.82 -1.27 17.59
CA THR A 9 1.16 -1.93 16.32
C THR A 9 0.30 -3.16 16.10
N TYR A 10 -0.17 -3.40 14.87
CA TYR A 10 -0.80 -4.65 14.45
C TYR A 10 -0.12 -5.21 13.21
N TYR A 11 -0.58 -6.33 12.67
CA TYR A 11 0.06 -6.96 11.52
C TYR A 11 -0.72 -6.72 10.23
N ILE A 12 -0.06 -6.38 9.12
CA ILE A 12 -0.66 -6.35 7.77
C ILE A 12 0.00 -7.39 6.87
N ALA A 13 -0.69 -7.85 5.82
CA ALA A 13 -0.06 -8.65 4.79
C ALA A 13 0.87 -7.75 3.96
N SER A 14 2.12 -8.17 3.70
CA SER A 14 3.05 -7.44 2.83
C SER A 14 2.45 -7.27 1.42
N GLU A 15 2.39 -6.02 0.95
CA GLU A 15 1.87 -5.67 -0.38
C GLU A 15 2.87 -5.94 -1.51
N VAL A 16 4.11 -6.35 -1.23
CA VAL A 16 5.14 -6.54 -2.25
C VAL A 16 4.92 -7.86 -3.00
N PRO A 17 4.49 -7.85 -4.28
CA PRO A 17 4.16 -9.08 -5.01
C PRO A 17 5.39 -9.91 -5.41
N HIS A 18 6.61 -9.36 -5.20
CA HIS A 18 7.82 -9.85 -5.85
C HIS A 18 9.02 -10.17 -4.95
N ASN A 19 8.97 -9.90 -3.63
CA ASN A 19 10.08 -10.24 -2.75
C ASN A 19 9.90 -11.56 -1.99
N ILE A 20 11.02 -12.27 -1.89
CA ILE A 20 11.15 -13.73 -1.78
C ILE A 20 10.90 -14.29 -0.37
N ASP A 21 10.58 -13.43 0.61
CA ASP A 21 10.22 -13.88 1.96
C ASP A 21 8.72 -14.14 2.10
N ALA A 22 8.40 -15.41 1.92
CA ALA A 22 7.24 -16.11 2.43
C ALA A 22 6.34 -15.36 3.44
N GLY A 23 5.18 -14.84 3.02
CA GLY A 23 4.06 -14.52 3.93
C GLY A 23 4.40 -13.56 5.07
N SER A 24 5.24 -12.56 4.81
CA SER A 24 5.68 -11.61 5.82
C SER A 24 4.52 -10.69 6.22
N TRP A 25 3.86 -11.06 7.30
CA TRP A 25 3.05 -10.12 8.02
C TRP A 25 3.97 -9.08 8.63
N THR A 26 3.83 -7.82 8.22
CA THR A 26 4.69 -6.74 8.70
C THR A 26 3.99 -5.99 9.83
N PRO A 27 4.74 -5.58 10.88
CA PRO A 27 4.22 -4.67 11.88
C PRO A 27 3.77 -3.37 11.20
N TYR A 28 2.55 -2.93 11.51
CA TYR A 28 1.93 -1.72 10.99
C TYR A 28 1.48 -0.84 12.15
N PRO A 29 2.13 0.32 12.36
CA PRO A 29 1.84 1.18 13.48
C PRO A 29 0.55 1.96 13.25
N LEU A 30 -0.18 2.24 14.33
CA LEU A 30 -1.40 3.06 14.33
C LEU A 30 -1.17 4.43 13.68
N SER A 31 -0.05 5.08 13.96
CA SER A 31 0.33 6.38 13.39
C SER A 31 0.33 6.35 11.87
N ARG A 32 0.88 5.29 11.26
CA ARG A 32 0.88 5.11 9.80
C ARG A 32 -0.53 4.87 9.28
N HIS A 33 -1.36 4.10 9.98
CA HIS A 33 -2.75 3.91 9.59
C HIS A 33 -3.52 5.23 9.59
N ILE A 34 -3.41 6.00 10.68
CA ILE A 34 -4.03 7.33 10.81
C ILE A 34 -3.56 8.23 9.68
N PHE A 35 -2.26 8.25 9.38
CA PHE A 35 -1.71 9.01 8.26
C PHE A 35 -2.36 8.61 6.93
N THR A 36 -2.42 7.31 6.59
CA THR A 36 -3.06 6.84 5.34
C THR A 36 -4.57 7.10 5.25
N LEU A 37 -5.24 7.35 6.38
CA LEU A 37 -6.63 7.75 6.44
C LEU A 37 -6.79 9.27 6.30
N LEU A 38 -5.91 10.07 6.87
CA LEU A 38 -6.07 11.52 6.98
C LEU A 38 -5.41 12.30 5.85
N ASP A 39 -4.24 11.84 5.41
CA ASP A 39 -3.34 12.63 4.57
C ASP A 39 -3.60 12.45 3.07
N PRO A 40 -3.68 11.25 2.47
CA PRO A 40 -3.75 11.12 1.02
C PRO A 40 -5.05 11.67 0.43
N VAL A 41 -5.06 12.06 -0.86
CA VAL A 41 -6.28 12.44 -1.60
C VAL A 41 -7.33 11.32 -1.52
N SER A 42 -6.91 10.09 -1.78
CA SER A 42 -7.75 8.89 -1.67
C SER A 42 -7.46 8.13 -0.37
N PRO A 43 -8.42 8.05 0.58
CA PRO A 43 -8.23 7.28 1.81
C PRO A 43 -8.40 5.77 1.60
N SER A 44 -8.57 5.31 0.36
CA SER A 44 -8.83 3.90 0.03
C SER A 44 -7.80 2.92 0.62
N PRO A 45 -6.47 3.20 0.63
CA PRO A 45 -5.51 2.35 1.33
C PRO A 45 -5.82 2.24 2.84
N GLY A 46 -6.05 3.36 3.53
CA GLY A 46 -6.41 3.36 4.95
C GLY A 46 -7.75 2.66 5.24
N ILE A 47 -8.72 2.76 4.33
CA ILE A 47 -10.01 2.05 4.42
C ILE A 47 -9.81 0.53 4.31
N ARG A 48 -9.02 0.06 3.33
CA ARG A 48 -8.68 -1.37 3.20
C ARG A 48 -7.98 -1.87 4.45
N GLN A 49 -7.05 -1.10 5.00
CA GLN A 49 -6.37 -1.46 6.24
C GLN A 49 -7.31 -1.46 7.46
N THR A 50 -8.36 -0.63 7.47
CA THR A 50 -9.41 -0.65 8.50
C THR A 50 -10.25 -1.91 8.44
N LEU A 51 -10.61 -2.36 7.24
CA LEU A 51 -11.31 -3.65 7.05
C LEU A 51 -10.46 -4.83 7.50
N HIS A 52 -9.17 -4.81 7.15
CA HIS A 52 -8.21 -5.82 7.57
C HIS A 52 -8.04 -5.88 9.10
N LEU A 53 -7.84 -4.73 9.76
CA LEU A 53 -7.78 -4.66 11.23
C LEU A 53 -9.07 -5.21 11.85
N SER A 54 -10.24 -4.90 11.29
CA SER A 54 -11.51 -5.44 11.77
C SER A 54 -11.53 -6.97 11.75
N GLN A 55 -10.95 -7.60 10.72
CA GLN A 55 -10.83 -9.06 10.65
C GLN A 55 -9.85 -9.62 11.68
N LEU A 56 -8.75 -8.92 11.99
CA LEU A 56 -7.81 -9.31 13.05
C LEU A 56 -8.41 -9.18 14.44
N LEU A 57 -9.24 -8.15 14.67
CA LEU A 57 -10.01 -8.00 15.89
C LEU A 57 -10.99 -9.16 16.05
N LEU A 58 -11.68 -9.57 14.98
CA LEU A 58 -12.53 -10.76 14.97
C LEU A 58 -11.73 -12.04 15.27
N LEU A 59 -10.56 -12.22 14.64
CA LEU A 59 -9.65 -13.35 14.89
C LEU A 59 -9.19 -13.41 16.36
N SER A 60 -8.94 -12.24 16.97
CA SER A 60 -8.58 -12.09 18.38
C SER A 60 -9.79 -12.12 19.33
N ASN A 61 -10.99 -12.39 18.81
CA ASN A 61 -12.26 -12.44 19.53
C ASN A 61 -12.68 -11.11 20.21
N HIS A 62 -12.25 -9.96 19.68
CA HIS A 62 -12.67 -8.62 20.12
C HIS A 62 -13.90 -8.13 19.34
N LEU A 63 -15.02 -8.84 19.49
CA LEU A 63 -16.23 -8.65 18.67
C LEU A 63 -16.81 -7.22 18.75
N SER A 64 -16.80 -6.62 19.94
CA SER A 64 -17.33 -5.26 20.16
C SER A 64 -16.46 -4.19 19.51
N GLN A 65 -15.14 -4.31 19.62
CA GLN A 65 -14.17 -3.44 18.99
C GLN A 65 -14.27 -3.54 17.46
N ALA A 66 -14.30 -4.76 16.93
CA ALA A 66 -14.51 -5.00 15.49
C ALA A 66 -15.82 -4.37 15.00
N ASN A 67 -16.95 -4.58 15.70
CA ASN A 67 -18.23 -4.02 15.28
C ASN A 67 -18.26 -2.49 15.37
N SER A 68 -17.61 -1.89 16.37
CA SER A 68 -17.53 -0.44 16.53
C SER A 68 -16.73 0.18 15.38
N LEU A 69 -15.57 -0.41 15.07
CA LEU A 69 -14.72 0.00 13.96
C LEU A 69 -15.45 -0.10 12.60
N LEU A 70 -16.11 -1.23 12.34
CA LEU A 70 -16.90 -1.44 11.13
C LEU A 70 -18.08 -0.45 11.04
N THR A 71 -18.75 -0.17 12.16
CA THR A 71 -19.86 0.79 12.18
C THR A 71 -19.38 2.19 11.82
N ALA A 72 -18.28 2.65 12.42
CA ALA A 72 -17.67 3.93 12.07
C ALA A 72 -17.24 3.96 10.60
N LEU A 73 -16.57 2.90 10.12
CA LEU A 73 -16.12 2.82 8.74
C LEU A 73 -17.27 2.91 7.73
N TYR A 74 -18.36 2.16 7.92
CA TYR A 74 -19.50 2.22 7.00
C TYR A 74 -20.33 3.51 7.14
N ASN A 75 -20.24 4.22 8.27
CA ASN A 75 -20.90 5.52 8.44
C ASN A 75 -20.09 6.67 7.83
N HIS A 76 -18.76 6.64 7.94
CA HIS A 76 -17.88 7.76 7.57
C HIS A 76 -17.13 7.53 6.26
N GLY A 77 -16.82 6.29 5.91
CA GLY A 77 -16.07 5.91 4.70
C GLY A 77 -16.66 6.48 3.41
N PRO A 78 -17.97 6.29 3.12
CA PRO A 78 -18.58 6.81 1.90
C PRO A 78 -18.47 8.33 1.73
N SER A 79 -18.39 9.11 2.83
CA SER A 79 -18.27 10.57 2.78
C SER A 79 -16.83 11.08 2.57
N ILE A 80 -15.82 10.24 2.78
CA ILE A 80 -14.40 10.64 2.66
C ILE A 80 -13.72 10.10 1.40
N ILE A 81 -14.35 9.15 0.70
CA ILE A 81 -13.87 8.63 -0.58
C ILE A 81 -14.22 9.65 -1.67
N PRO A 82 -13.24 10.18 -2.43
CA PRO A 82 -13.53 11.07 -3.54
C PRO A 82 -14.49 10.43 -4.54
N PRO A 83 -15.39 11.20 -5.16
CA PRO A 83 -16.21 10.70 -6.27
C PRO A 83 -15.29 10.31 -7.44
N SER A 84 -15.40 9.05 -7.90
CA SER A 84 -14.75 8.60 -9.14
C SER A 84 -15.78 8.58 -10.28
N PRO A 85 -15.42 9.02 -11.50
CA PRO A 85 -16.30 8.93 -12.66
C PRO A 85 -16.60 7.47 -13.07
N TYR A 86 -15.79 6.51 -12.64
CA TYR A 86 -15.90 5.11 -13.03
C TYR A 86 -16.41 4.18 -11.91
N GLU A 87 -16.47 4.64 -10.66
CA GLU A 87 -16.89 3.81 -9.51
C GLU A 87 -17.66 4.63 -8.47
N GLU A 88 -18.69 4.04 -7.88
CA GLU A 88 -19.37 4.63 -6.72
C GLU A 88 -18.41 4.62 -5.52
N SER A 89 -18.31 5.75 -4.82
CA SER A 89 -17.56 5.93 -3.56
C SER A 89 -18.09 5.02 -2.45
N LYS A 90 -17.72 3.73 -2.48
CA LYS A 90 -18.23 2.69 -1.59
C LYS A 90 -17.09 1.99 -0.88
N VAL A 91 -17.35 1.70 0.40
CA VAL A 91 -16.49 0.80 1.18
C VAL A 91 -16.80 -0.63 0.76
N ASP A 92 -15.77 -1.41 0.47
CA ASP A 92 -15.90 -2.82 0.10
C ASP A 92 -16.66 -3.63 1.16
N MET A 93 -17.36 -4.67 0.70
CA MET A 93 -18.15 -5.55 1.55
C MET A 93 -17.68 -7.01 1.43
N TYR A 94 -17.30 -7.62 2.54
CA TYR A 94 -16.89 -9.04 2.60
C TYR A 94 -18.00 -9.93 3.17
N TYR A 95 -18.18 -11.12 2.59
CA TYR A 95 -19.13 -12.13 3.10
C TYR A 95 -18.81 -12.61 4.53
N SER A 96 -17.54 -12.49 4.96
CA SER A 96 -17.11 -12.77 6.33
C SER A 96 -17.74 -11.86 7.37
N LEU A 97 -17.95 -10.59 7.03
CA LEU A 97 -18.59 -9.60 7.90
C LEU A 97 -20.11 -9.84 7.98
N GLU A 98 -20.75 -10.20 6.87
CA GLU A 98 -22.16 -10.64 6.88
C GLU A 98 -22.35 -11.92 7.70
N ALA A 99 -21.40 -12.86 7.62
CA ALA A 99 -21.37 -14.05 8.46
C ALA A 99 -21.23 -13.71 9.96
N PHE A 100 -20.40 -12.73 10.29
CA PHE A 100 -20.23 -12.21 11.66
C PHE A 100 -21.53 -11.60 12.20
N TRP A 101 -22.13 -10.64 11.49
CA TRP A 101 -23.36 -9.98 11.93
C TRP A 101 -24.54 -10.94 12.00
N LEU A 102 -24.63 -11.91 11.09
CA LEU A 102 -25.68 -12.92 11.16
C LEU A 102 -25.55 -13.81 12.40
N ALA A 103 -24.32 -14.17 12.77
CA ALA A 103 -24.04 -14.99 13.97
C ALA A 103 -24.28 -14.21 15.27
N HIS A 104 -24.01 -12.90 15.28
CA HIS A 104 -24.04 -12.06 16.48
C HIS A 104 -25.13 -10.98 16.48
N LYS A 105 -26.16 -11.13 15.63
CA LYS A 105 -27.21 -10.12 15.41
C LYS A 105 -27.89 -9.55 16.66
N GLY A 106 -27.88 -10.30 17.77
CA GLY A 106 -28.49 -9.89 19.04
C GLY A 106 -27.67 -8.89 19.84
N THR A 107 -26.35 -8.85 19.62
CA THR A 107 -25.40 -8.03 20.38
C THR A 107 -24.60 -7.08 19.48
N HIS A 108 -24.39 -7.45 18.22
CA HIS A 108 -23.58 -6.72 17.25
C HIS A 108 -24.37 -6.59 15.94
N PRO A 109 -25.28 -5.61 15.84
CA PRO A 109 -26.10 -5.43 14.66
C PRO A 109 -25.26 -4.95 13.47
N ARG A 110 -25.66 -5.37 12.28
CA ARG A 110 -25.12 -4.89 11.01
C ARG A 110 -25.30 -3.36 10.88
N PRO A 111 -24.26 -2.59 10.50
CA PRO A 111 -24.38 -1.16 10.24
C PRO A 111 -25.44 -0.85 9.18
N ALA A 112 -26.23 0.21 9.40
CA ALA A 112 -27.30 0.59 8.49
C ALA A 112 -26.80 1.01 7.10
N ASN A 113 -25.64 1.66 7.06
CA ASN A 113 -25.01 2.17 5.84
C ASN A 113 -24.12 1.13 5.14
N ALA A 114 -23.97 -0.07 5.68
CA ALA A 114 -23.20 -1.12 5.01
C ALA A 114 -23.90 -1.53 3.69
N PRO A 115 -23.19 -1.56 2.55
CA PRO A 115 -23.78 -1.86 1.24
C PRO A 115 -24.55 -3.17 1.25
N ALA A 116 -25.75 -3.20 0.66
CA ALA A 116 -26.52 -4.44 0.59
C ALA A 116 -25.71 -5.51 -0.15
N THR A 117 -25.57 -6.69 0.45
CA THR A 117 -25.01 -7.83 -0.26
C THR A 117 -25.98 -8.23 -1.36
N TYR A 118 -25.53 -8.25 -2.62
CA TYR A 118 -26.34 -8.64 -3.78
C TYR A 118 -26.83 -10.10 -3.63
N ALA A 119 -28.00 -10.26 -3.02
CA ALA A 119 -28.76 -11.49 -3.13
C ALA A 119 -29.64 -11.40 -4.39
N SER A 120 -29.72 -12.47 -5.17
CA SER A 120 -30.69 -12.52 -6.27
C SER A 120 -32.10 -12.34 -5.71
N LYS A 121 -33.05 -11.89 -6.54
CA LYS A 121 -34.46 -11.66 -6.13
C LYS A 121 -35.10 -12.86 -5.43
N ASP A 122 -34.57 -14.06 -5.64
CA ASP A 122 -35.10 -15.33 -5.13
C ASP A 122 -34.28 -15.95 -3.99
N GLN A 123 -33.24 -15.27 -3.46
CA GLN A 123 -32.39 -15.79 -2.37
C GLN A 123 -32.38 -14.86 -1.16
N THR A 124 -32.52 -15.42 0.03
CA THR A 124 -32.24 -14.74 1.29
C THR A 124 -30.73 -14.62 1.53
N LEU A 125 -30.28 -13.65 2.33
CA LEU A 125 -28.87 -13.52 2.74
C LEU A 125 -28.35 -14.81 3.36
N LYS A 126 -29.16 -15.50 4.17
CA LYS A 126 -28.79 -16.78 4.80
C LYS A 126 -28.53 -17.88 3.77
N GLU A 127 -29.37 -17.98 2.73
CA GLU A 127 -29.18 -18.95 1.64
C GLU A 127 -27.96 -18.61 0.79
N ARG A 128 -27.73 -17.31 0.52
CA ARG A 128 -26.54 -16.84 -0.19
C ARG A 128 -25.27 -17.19 0.58
N LEU A 129 -25.20 -16.88 1.87
CA LEU A 129 -24.05 -17.22 2.70
C LEU A 129 -23.85 -18.74 2.80
N ALA A 130 -24.93 -19.53 2.90
CA ALA A 130 -24.82 -20.99 2.88
C ALA A 130 -24.25 -21.51 1.56
N TYR A 131 -24.65 -20.91 0.43
CA TYR A 131 -24.12 -21.22 -0.89
C TYR A 131 -22.62 -20.89 -1.01
N GLU A 132 -22.21 -19.68 -0.60
CA GLU A 132 -20.79 -19.25 -0.63
C GLU A 132 -19.93 -20.13 0.29
N ARG A 133 -20.39 -20.39 1.52
CA ARG A 133 -19.70 -21.28 2.47
C ARG A 133 -19.51 -22.68 1.91
N TRP A 134 -20.54 -23.25 1.29
CA TRP A 134 -20.45 -24.55 0.64
C TRP A 134 -19.53 -24.52 -0.59
N GLY A 135 -19.54 -23.43 -1.36
CA GLY A 135 -18.61 -23.20 -2.46
C GLY A 135 -17.15 -23.29 -2.00
N LYS A 136 -16.81 -22.58 -0.92
CA LYS A 136 -15.48 -22.63 -0.30
C LYS A 136 -15.10 -24.00 0.24
N PHE A 137 -16.03 -24.71 0.90
CA PHE A 137 -15.78 -26.11 1.28
C PHE A 137 -15.49 -27.00 0.06
N ARG A 138 -16.27 -26.86 -1.01
CA ARG A 138 -16.09 -27.61 -2.27
C ARG A 138 -14.75 -27.31 -2.93
N GLU A 139 -14.33 -26.04 -2.99
CA GLU A 139 -13.01 -25.63 -3.49
C GLU A 139 -11.89 -26.39 -2.77
N CYS A 140 -12.01 -26.53 -1.44
CA CYS A 140 -11.02 -27.27 -0.66
C CYS A 140 -10.92 -28.76 -1.01
N THR A 141 -11.99 -29.36 -1.53
CA THR A 141 -12.03 -30.77 -1.96
C THR A 141 -11.62 -30.97 -3.42
N PHE A 142 -11.32 -29.89 -4.14
CA PHE A 142 -10.91 -29.96 -5.54
C PHE A 142 -9.47 -30.44 -5.67
N THR A 143 -9.27 -31.40 -6.56
CA THR A 143 -8.01 -32.14 -6.76
C THR A 143 -7.37 -31.82 -8.12
N GLY A 144 -8.09 -31.12 -9.01
CA GLY A 144 -7.59 -30.77 -10.35
C GLY A 144 -6.32 -29.92 -10.30
N TRP A 145 -6.25 -28.97 -9.37
CA TRP A 145 -5.05 -28.15 -9.16
C TRP A 145 -3.80 -28.98 -8.85
N MET A 146 -3.94 -30.04 -8.04
CA MET A 146 -2.82 -30.95 -7.72
C MET A 146 -2.40 -31.77 -8.94
N HIS A 147 -3.34 -32.15 -9.80
CA HIS A 147 -2.98 -32.81 -11.05
C HIS A 147 -2.21 -31.88 -11.99
N GLU A 148 -2.70 -30.66 -12.17
CA GLU A 148 -2.14 -29.66 -13.08
C GLU A 148 -0.74 -29.17 -12.66
N HIS A 149 -0.53 -28.93 -11.37
CA HIS A 149 0.70 -28.29 -10.87
C HIS A 149 1.71 -29.31 -10.31
N TRP A 150 1.27 -30.52 -9.96
CA TRP A 150 2.10 -31.54 -9.32
C TRP A 150 2.20 -32.85 -10.08
N ASN A 151 1.48 -32.97 -11.20
CA ASN A 151 1.27 -34.24 -11.90
C ASN A 151 0.80 -35.36 -10.94
N LEU A 152 0.16 -34.98 -9.82
CA LEU A 152 -0.32 -35.92 -8.82
C LEU A 152 -1.71 -36.39 -9.23
N ARG A 153 -1.79 -37.65 -9.66
CA ARG A 153 -3.06 -38.26 -10.04
C ARG A 153 -3.84 -38.67 -8.80
N GLU A 154 -5.17 -38.57 -8.88
CA GLU A 154 -6.05 -39.14 -7.85
C GLU A 154 -5.73 -40.64 -7.68
N PRO A 155 -5.47 -41.12 -6.45
CA PRO A 155 -5.34 -42.55 -6.21
C PRO A 155 -6.65 -43.26 -6.51
N LYS A 156 -6.56 -44.51 -6.98
CA LYS A 156 -7.73 -45.37 -7.21
C LYS A 156 -8.49 -45.65 -5.91
N ASP A 157 -7.77 -45.69 -4.80
CA ASP A 157 -8.30 -45.87 -3.46
C ASP A 157 -7.74 -44.77 -2.56
N ALA A 158 -8.61 -43.91 -2.04
CA ALA A 158 -8.22 -42.85 -1.12
C ALA A 158 -7.72 -43.40 0.23
N HIS A 159 -8.08 -44.63 0.62
CA HIS A 159 -7.64 -45.26 1.87
C HIS A 159 -6.14 -45.58 1.92
N CYS A 160 -5.41 -45.42 0.80
CA CYS A 160 -3.96 -45.56 0.77
C CYS A 160 -3.22 -44.54 1.66
N TRP A 161 -3.91 -43.49 2.14
CA TRP A 161 -3.37 -42.53 3.11
C TRP A 161 -2.86 -43.20 4.38
N ARG A 162 -3.47 -44.31 4.81
CA ARG A 162 -3.10 -45.02 6.05
C ARG A 162 -1.66 -45.48 6.03
N GLU A 163 -1.21 -45.94 4.87
CA GLU A 163 0.13 -46.49 4.64
C GLU A 163 1.11 -45.47 4.02
N SER A 164 0.60 -44.31 3.60
CA SER A 164 1.42 -43.26 2.97
C SER A 164 2.02 -42.32 4.02
N GLU A 165 3.27 -41.93 3.81
CA GLU A 165 3.95 -40.84 4.53
C GLU A 165 4.24 -39.65 3.62
N ASP A 166 3.80 -39.68 2.36
CA ASP A 166 3.97 -38.57 1.42
C ASP A 166 2.93 -37.48 1.72
N PRO A 167 3.34 -36.26 2.12
CA PRO A 167 2.43 -35.15 2.39
C PRO A 167 1.43 -34.88 1.25
N ARG A 168 1.86 -35.06 0.00
CA ARG A 168 1.03 -34.83 -1.19
C ARG A 168 -0.08 -35.87 -1.30
N MET A 169 0.26 -37.13 -1.03
CA MET A 169 -0.71 -38.23 -1.00
C MET A 169 -1.69 -38.09 0.16
N LEU A 170 -1.22 -37.71 1.35
CA LEU A 170 -2.12 -37.46 2.49
C LEU A 170 -3.11 -36.34 2.18
N ALA A 171 -2.62 -35.24 1.59
CA ALA A 171 -3.45 -34.09 1.23
C ALA A 171 -4.49 -34.44 0.15
N ILE A 172 -4.13 -35.16 -0.92
CA ILE A 172 -5.10 -35.56 -1.96
C ILE A 172 -6.13 -36.56 -1.41
N CYS A 173 -5.71 -37.51 -0.57
CA CYS A 173 -6.62 -38.49 0.02
C CYS A 173 -7.63 -37.86 0.98
N SER A 174 -7.20 -36.94 1.86
CA SER A 174 -8.11 -36.19 2.74
C SER A 174 -9.20 -35.47 1.93
N ARG A 175 -8.81 -34.79 0.84
CA ARG A 175 -9.75 -34.11 -0.07
C ARG A 175 -10.73 -35.07 -0.72
N LEU A 176 -10.25 -36.20 -1.25
CA LEU A 176 -11.10 -37.22 -1.87
C LEU A 176 -12.09 -37.85 -0.88
N LEU A 177 -11.65 -38.10 0.35
CA LEU A 177 -12.51 -38.61 1.41
C LEU A 177 -13.61 -37.61 1.78
N ALA A 178 -13.31 -36.30 1.79
CA ALA A 178 -14.26 -35.22 2.02
C ALA A 178 -15.12 -34.82 0.80
N LYS A 179 -14.77 -35.29 -0.41
CA LYS A 179 -15.43 -34.93 -1.67
C LYS A 179 -16.81 -35.57 -1.80
N THR A 180 -17.81 -34.75 -2.12
CA THR A 180 -19.17 -35.17 -2.50
C THR A 180 -19.51 -34.73 -3.93
N LYS A 181 -20.42 -35.46 -4.58
CA LYS A 181 -20.98 -35.11 -5.90
C LYS A 181 -22.30 -34.33 -5.79
N VAL A 182 -22.92 -34.30 -4.62
CA VAL A 182 -24.23 -33.67 -4.40
C VAL A 182 -24.04 -32.23 -3.92
N ARG A 183 -24.70 -31.29 -4.58
CA ARG A 183 -24.62 -29.86 -4.24
C ARG A 183 -25.30 -29.59 -2.89
N GLY A 184 -24.63 -28.85 -2.02
CA GLY A 184 -25.15 -28.44 -0.70
C GLY A 184 -25.04 -29.51 0.39
N GLU A 185 -24.56 -30.70 0.07
CA GLU A 185 -24.40 -31.79 1.04
C GLU A 185 -22.95 -31.98 1.47
N TYR A 186 -22.76 -32.66 2.60
CA TYR A 186 -21.47 -33.08 3.14
C TYR A 186 -21.42 -34.61 3.14
N VAL A 187 -20.21 -35.18 3.18
CA VAL A 187 -20.06 -36.65 3.28
C VAL A 187 -20.53 -37.16 4.65
N SER A 188 -20.72 -38.47 4.79
CA SER A 188 -21.11 -39.07 6.06
C SER A 188 -20.11 -38.76 7.17
N GLU A 189 -20.56 -38.74 8.43
CA GLU A 189 -19.70 -38.51 9.60
C GLU A 189 -18.47 -39.42 9.62
N SER A 190 -18.65 -40.71 9.32
CA SER A 190 -17.54 -41.68 9.24
C SER A 190 -16.50 -41.28 8.18
N ARG A 191 -16.92 -40.77 7.02
CA ARG A 191 -16.00 -40.30 5.98
C ARG A 191 -15.35 -38.97 6.35
N MET A 192 -16.06 -38.07 7.03
CA MET A 192 -15.49 -36.82 7.54
C MET A 192 -14.40 -37.10 8.57
N ARG A 193 -14.65 -38.04 9.49
CA ARG A 193 -13.67 -38.49 10.49
C ARG A 193 -12.43 -39.05 9.83
N GLU A 194 -12.60 -39.93 8.85
CA GLU A 194 -11.46 -40.49 8.11
C GLU A 194 -10.69 -39.42 7.31
N ALA A 195 -11.39 -38.45 6.71
CA ALA A 195 -10.75 -37.32 6.02
C ALA A 195 -9.93 -36.45 6.99
N LEU A 196 -10.45 -36.24 8.21
CA LEU A 196 -9.75 -35.52 9.26
C LEU A 196 -8.53 -36.30 9.75
N ASP A 197 -8.63 -37.61 9.97
CA ASP A 197 -7.50 -38.46 10.36
C ASP A 197 -6.35 -38.38 9.34
N ALA A 198 -6.67 -38.44 8.05
CA ALA A 198 -5.69 -38.26 6.98
C ALA A 198 -5.03 -36.87 7.01
N ALA A 199 -5.79 -35.82 7.35
CA ALA A 199 -5.26 -34.47 7.49
C ALA A 199 -4.40 -34.32 8.77
N LEU A 200 -4.81 -34.88 9.89
CA LEU A 200 -4.02 -34.87 11.13
C LEU A 200 -2.69 -35.60 10.95
N LYS A 201 -2.68 -36.72 10.20
CA LYS A 201 -1.43 -37.39 9.81
C LYS A 201 -0.52 -36.47 8.99
N LEU A 202 -1.08 -35.62 8.12
CA LEU A 202 -0.32 -34.60 7.39
C LEU A 202 0.26 -33.52 8.33
N TYR A 203 -0.52 -32.96 9.26
CA TYR A 203 -0.02 -31.96 10.22
C TYR A 203 1.01 -32.52 11.20
N ALA A 204 0.99 -33.83 11.47
CA ALA A 204 2.02 -34.46 12.30
C ALA A 204 3.41 -34.50 11.63
N ILE A 205 3.50 -34.27 10.31
CA ILE A 205 4.77 -34.25 9.58
C ILE A 205 5.45 -32.89 9.80
N PRO A 206 6.65 -32.85 10.41
CA PRO A 206 7.35 -31.59 10.63
C PRO A 206 7.61 -30.89 9.29
N PRO A 207 7.38 -29.56 9.20
CA PRO A 207 7.71 -28.82 7.99
C PRO A 207 9.21 -28.93 7.74
N LYS A 208 9.59 -29.36 6.53
CA LYS A 208 10.98 -29.27 6.11
C LYS A 208 11.33 -27.79 5.98
N LYS A 209 12.32 -27.33 6.76
CA LYS A 209 13.01 -26.06 6.53
C LYS A 209 13.86 -26.23 5.27
N GLU A 210 13.25 -26.21 4.10
CA GLU A 210 14.00 -26.00 2.86
C GLU A 210 14.20 -24.49 2.74
N GLU A 211 15.45 -24.05 2.56
CA GLU A 211 15.74 -22.70 2.07
C GLU A 211 15.10 -22.60 0.69
N TYR A 212 13.99 -21.86 0.62
CA TYR A 212 13.25 -21.71 -0.62
C TYR A 212 13.97 -20.70 -1.49
N ASP A 213 14.59 -21.18 -2.56
CA ASP A 213 15.32 -20.40 -3.57
C ASP A 213 14.42 -19.48 -4.44
N GLY A 214 13.15 -19.30 -4.06
CA GLY A 214 12.18 -18.50 -4.82
C GLY A 214 11.68 -19.14 -6.13
N SER A 215 12.14 -20.35 -6.49
CA SER A 215 11.73 -21.03 -7.73
C SER A 215 10.22 -21.30 -7.80
N LYS A 216 9.70 -21.42 -9.03
CA LYS A 216 8.30 -21.76 -9.29
C LYS A 216 7.93 -23.11 -8.68
N GLU A 217 8.85 -24.05 -8.69
CA GLU A 217 8.75 -25.37 -8.09
C GLU A 217 8.71 -25.29 -6.55
N ALA A 218 9.57 -24.50 -5.92
CA ALA A 218 9.54 -24.21 -4.48
C ALA A 218 8.22 -23.58 -4.03
N LYS A 219 7.76 -22.54 -4.74
CA LYS A 219 6.47 -21.88 -4.51
C LYS A 219 5.33 -22.89 -4.63
N SER A 220 5.33 -23.68 -5.70
CA SER A 220 4.30 -24.69 -5.94
C SER A 220 4.34 -25.79 -4.84
N GLN A 221 5.52 -26.20 -4.33
CA GLN A 221 5.65 -27.25 -3.30
C GLN A 221 4.98 -26.81 -2.00
N ARG A 222 5.18 -25.55 -1.63
CA ARG A 222 4.51 -24.86 -0.51
C ARG A 222 2.99 -24.86 -0.69
N TYR A 223 2.52 -24.56 -1.90
CA TYR A 223 1.08 -24.62 -2.22
C TYR A 223 0.51 -26.05 -2.08
N CYS A 224 1.27 -27.09 -2.44
CA CYS A 224 0.77 -28.47 -2.39
C CYS A 224 0.53 -29.02 -0.97
N SER A 225 1.36 -28.62 0.00
CA SER A 225 1.25 -29.02 1.41
C SER A 225 0.29 -28.12 2.21
N LEU A 226 0.13 -26.84 1.85
CA LEU A 226 -0.57 -25.84 2.68
C LEU A 226 -1.92 -25.36 2.14
N LEU A 227 -2.26 -25.62 0.87
CA LEU A 227 -3.36 -24.91 0.19
C LEU A 227 -4.76 -25.01 0.80
N TYR A 228 -5.08 -25.86 1.77
CA TYR A 228 -6.44 -25.85 2.34
C TYR A 228 -6.48 -26.23 3.82
N LYS A 229 -5.83 -25.42 4.68
CA LYS A 229 -6.02 -25.45 6.14
C LYS A 229 -7.48 -25.29 6.56
N ARG A 230 -8.31 -24.66 5.71
CA ARG A 230 -9.75 -24.54 5.88
C ARG A 230 -10.46 -25.90 6.00
N LEU A 231 -10.15 -26.86 5.14
CA LEU A 231 -10.84 -28.16 5.12
C LEU A 231 -10.76 -28.91 6.46
N PRO A 232 -9.56 -29.18 7.02
CA PRO A 232 -9.46 -29.91 8.28
C PRO A 232 -10.02 -29.13 9.46
N ILE A 233 -9.93 -27.79 9.48
CA ILE A 233 -10.62 -26.95 10.47
C ILE A 233 -12.14 -27.13 10.36
N GLU A 234 -12.71 -27.01 9.17
CA GLU A 234 -14.16 -27.14 8.95
C GLU A 234 -14.65 -28.57 9.23
N LEU A 235 -13.86 -29.61 8.91
CA LEU A 235 -14.17 -30.99 9.26
C LEU A 235 -14.19 -31.20 10.79
N ALA A 236 -13.17 -30.71 11.49
CA ALA A 236 -13.08 -30.81 12.95
C ALA A 236 -14.26 -30.10 13.63
N ILE A 237 -14.61 -28.89 13.20
CA ILE A 237 -15.78 -28.17 13.72
C ILE A 237 -17.08 -28.96 13.50
N ARG A 238 -17.28 -29.52 12.30
CA ARG A 238 -18.48 -30.32 11.97
C ARG A 238 -18.58 -31.62 12.77
N LEU A 239 -17.44 -32.19 13.17
CA LEU A 239 -17.36 -33.36 14.03
C LEU A 239 -17.48 -33.02 15.53
N GLY A 240 -17.55 -31.73 15.88
CA GLY A 240 -17.57 -31.26 17.27
C GLY A 240 -16.20 -31.30 17.96
N GLU A 241 -15.12 -31.52 17.20
CA GLU A 241 -13.75 -31.63 17.70
C GLU A 241 -13.09 -30.23 17.74
N LEU A 242 -13.64 -29.33 18.57
CA LEU A 242 -13.25 -27.91 18.60
C LEU A 242 -11.79 -27.68 19.04
N ASP A 243 -11.26 -28.49 19.95
CA ASP A 243 -9.84 -28.43 20.35
C ASP A 243 -8.91 -28.79 19.18
N VAL A 244 -9.31 -29.76 18.36
CA VAL A 244 -8.57 -30.15 17.15
C VAL A 244 -8.60 -29.02 16.13
N ALA A 245 -9.77 -28.40 15.92
CA ALA A 245 -9.91 -27.23 15.05
C ALA A 245 -9.03 -26.06 15.52
N ARG A 246 -8.99 -25.81 16.84
CA ARG A 246 -8.13 -24.81 17.47
C ARG A 246 -6.64 -25.08 17.19
N GLU A 247 -6.20 -26.32 17.40
CA GLU A 247 -4.79 -26.69 17.22
C GLU A 247 -4.33 -26.52 15.77
N ILE A 248 -5.14 -27.01 14.81
CA ILE A 248 -4.85 -26.85 13.38
C ILE A 248 -4.82 -25.37 13.01
N LEU A 249 -5.76 -24.56 13.51
CA LEU A 249 -5.80 -23.11 13.25
C LEU A 249 -4.58 -22.40 13.84
N SER A 250 -4.20 -22.73 15.07
CA SER A 250 -3.03 -22.17 15.73
C SER A 250 -1.74 -22.46 14.97
N GLU A 251 -1.56 -23.71 14.56
CA GLU A 251 -0.44 -24.13 13.71
C GLU A 251 -0.48 -23.41 12.35
N ALA A 252 -1.66 -23.31 11.74
CA ALA A 252 -1.85 -22.62 10.48
C ALA A 252 -1.38 -21.17 10.52
N LEU A 253 -1.77 -20.43 11.56
CA LEU A 253 -1.36 -19.04 11.78
C LEU A 253 0.15 -18.90 11.97
N ARG A 254 0.78 -19.77 12.75
CA ARG A 254 2.23 -19.71 13.02
C ARG A 254 3.09 -20.00 11.79
N HIS A 255 2.62 -20.82 10.85
CA HIS A 255 3.44 -21.25 9.71
C HIS A 255 3.42 -20.29 8.52
N ASP A 256 2.30 -19.62 8.24
CA ASP A 256 2.21 -18.73 7.08
C ASP A 256 1.16 -17.60 7.23
N GLY A 257 0.47 -17.50 8.36
CA GLY A 257 -0.56 -16.48 8.56
C GLY A 257 -1.58 -16.36 7.44
N PHE A 258 -2.02 -17.47 6.84
CA PHE A 258 -2.93 -17.46 5.70
C PHE A 258 -2.37 -16.87 4.39
N SER A 259 -1.04 -16.74 4.26
CA SER A 259 -0.44 -16.29 2.99
C SER A 259 -0.50 -17.36 1.89
N ASN A 260 -0.87 -18.61 2.20
CA ASN A 260 -1.00 -19.71 1.23
C ASN A 260 -2.15 -20.65 1.63
N GLY A 261 -3.26 -20.62 0.89
CA GLY A 261 -4.37 -21.57 1.09
C GLY A 261 -5.71 -21.01 1.59
N GLY A 262 -5.90 -19.70 1.41
CA GLY A 262 -7.13 -18.97 1.69
C GLY A 262 -6.83 -17.65 2.39
N SER A 263 -7.68 -16.66 2.26
CA SER A 263 -7.54 -15.36 2.95
C SER A 263 -8.26 -15.36 4.30
N LEU A 264 -7.84 -14.49 5.23
CA LEU A 264 -8.41 -14.42 6.59
C LEU A 264 -9.94 -14.28 6.57
N ASP A 265 -10.49 -13.49 5.63
CA ASP A 265 -11.92 -13.34 5.45
C ASP A 265 -12.61 -14.67 5.11
N GLU A 266 -12.02 -15.51 4.27
CA GLU A 266 -12.58 -16.82 3.96
C GLU A 266 -12.63 -17.70 5.21
N PHE A 267 -11.59 -17.71 6.04
CA PHE A 267 -11.58 -18.49 7.29
C PHE A 267 -12.67 -18.04 8.27
N LEU A 268 -12.90 -16.74 8.41
CA LEU A 268 -13.97 -16.19 9.25
C LEU A 268 -15.38 -16.56 8.73
N MET A 269 -15.50 -17.08 7.50
CA MET A 269 -16.77 -17.63 6.99
C MET A 269 -17.07 -19.06 7.41
N ILE A 270 -16.12 -19.83 7.99
CA ILE A 270 -16.35 -21.24 8.33
C ILE A 270 -17.52 -21.36 9.33
N PRO A 271 -18.57 -22.17 9.04
CA PRO A 271 -19.65 -22.39 9.99
C PRO A 271 -19.12 -22.97 11.32
N GLY A 272 -19.42 -22.31 12.44
CA GLY A 272 -18.96 -22.70 13.79
C GLY A 272 -17.59 -22.15 14.18
N ILE A 273 -16.94 -21.32 13.35
CA ILE A 273 -15.64 -20.73 13.68
C ILE A 273 -15.70 -19.88 14.96
N TRP A 274 -16.82 -19.22 15.23
CA TRP A 274 -17.02 -18.37 16.40
C TRP A 274 -16.94 -19.13 17.73
N ASP A 275 -17.13 -20.46 17.73
CA ASP A 275 -16.94 -21.30 18.91
C ASP A 275 -15.46 -21.71 19.10
N VAL A 276 -14.64 -21.62 18.04
CA VAL A 276 -13.21 -21.96 18.05
C VAL A 276 -12.35 -20.76 18.43
N LEU A 277 -12.70 -19.55 17.98
CA LEU A 277 -11.88 -18.34 18.22
C LEU A 277 -11.64 -18.05 19.71
N PRO A 278 -12.62 -18.20 20.64
CA PRO A 278 -12.35 -18.06 22.06
C PRO A 278 -11.28 -19.05 22.55
N LEU A 279 -11.37 -20.32 22.13
CA LEU A 279 -10.42 -21.38 22.50
C LEU A 279 -9.02 -21.11 21.93
N LEU A 280 -8.95 -20.57 20.71
CA LEU A 280 -7.69 -20.18 20.06
C LEU A 280 -6.95 -19.11 20.87
N ASN A 281 -7.68 -18.16 21.43
CA ASN A 281 -7.11 -17.00 22.09
C ASN A 281 -6.88 -17.20 23.61
N GLU A 282 -7.20 -18.37 24.19
CA GLU A 282 -6.95 -18.68 25.61
C GLU A 282 -5.47 -18.57 26.01
N LYS A 283 -4.57 -18.86 25.06
CA LYS A 283 -3.11 -18.75 25.23
C LYS A 283 -2.52 -17.53 24.51
N GLU A 284 -3.35 -16.55 24.17
CA GLU A 284 -2.94 -15.30 23.52
C GLU A 284 -2.02 -15.56 22.31
N LYS A 285 -0.80 -14.98 22.30
CA LYS A 285 0.19 -15.11 21.21
C LYS A 285 0.68 -16.53 20.96
N GLU A 286 0.63 -17.41 21.96
CA GLU A 286 0.97 -18.80 21.74
C GLU A 286 -0.10 -19.48 20.89
N GLY A 287 -1.38 -19.16 21.11
CA GLY A 287 -2.49 -19.72 20.34
C GLY A 287 -2.69 -19.03 18.99
N ASN A 288 -2.68 -17.70 18.97
CA ASN A 288 -2.87 -16.86 17.80
C ASN A 288 -1.66 -15.94 17.63
N ALA A 289 -0.82 -16.21 16.62
CA ALA A 289 0.39 -15.41 16.36
C ALA A 289 0.10 -13.92 16.12
N TYR A 290 -1.13 -13.58 15.72
CA TYR A 290 -1.60 -12.23 15.43
C TYR A 290 -2.54 -11.70 16.50
N PHE A 291 -2.50 -12.27 17.70
CA PHE A 291 -3.33 -11.85 18.82
C PHE A 291 -3.09 -10.38 19.18
N ILE A 292 -4.16 -9.60 19.14
CA ILE A 292 -4.19 -8.22 19.63
C ILE A 292 -4.68 -8.28 21.08
N THR A 293 -3.98 -7.62 22.02
CA THR A 293 -4.47 -7.56 23.40
C THR A 293 -5.71 -6.66 23.47
N LYS A 294 -6.54 -6.81 24.52
CA LYS A 294 -7.71 -5.94 24.68
C LYS A 294 -7.33 -4.46 24.78
N GLY A 295 -6.24 -4.15 25.50
CA GLY A 295 -5.75 -2.78 25.65
C GLY A 295 -5.32 -2.18 24.30
N ASP A 296 -4.55 -2.93 23.51
CA ASP A 296 -4.15 -2.48 22.17
C ASP A 296 -5.36 -2.33 21.24
N ALA A 297 -6.33 -3.26 21.30
CA ALA A 297 -7.55 -3.19 20.51
C ALA A 297 -8.35 -1.91 20.79
N ASP A 298 -8.46 -1.51 22.06
CA ASP A 298 -9.16 -0.29 22.45
C ASP A 298 -8.45 0.97 21.91
N VAL A 299 -7.11 1.02 21.97
CA VAL A 299 -6.32 2.13 21.43
C VAL A 299 -6.40 2.21 19.91
N LEU A 300 -6.19 1.09 19.22
CA LEU A 300 -6.24 1.01 17.76
C LEU A 300 -7.61 1.44 17.22
N VAL A 301 -8.69 0.91 17.79
CA VAL A 301 -10.06 1.24 17.35
C VAL A 301 -10.36 2.71 17.63
N LYS A 302 -10.01 3.23 18.81
CA LYS A 302 -10.24 4.63 19.14
C LYS A 302 -9.53 5.56 18.15
N GLY A 303 -8.22 5.35 17.92
CA GLY A 303 -7.43 6.21 17.03
C GLY A 303 -7.94 6.23 15.58
N ILE A 304 -8.37 5.07 15.06
CA ILE A 304 -8.91 4.99 13.69
C ILE A 304 -10.29 5.63 13.58
N ILE A 305 -11.17 5.44 14.57
CA ILE A 305 -12.48 6.10 14.59
C ILE A 305 -12.30 7.61 14.64
N GLU A 306 -11.43 8.12 15.53
CA GLU A 306 -11.14 9.55 15.63
C GLU A 306 -10.57 10.12 14.33
N ALA A 307 -9.71 9.37 13.63
CA ALA A 307 -9.20 9.77 12.30
C ALA A 307 -10.31 9.82 11.23
N LEU A 308 -11.20 8.83 11.19
CA LEU A 308 -12.34 8.82 10.27
C LEU A 308 -13.27 10.01 10.53
N GLU A 309 -13.60 10.27 11.80
CA GLU A 309 -14.45 11.40 12.21
C GLU A 309 -13.78 12.74 11.89
N LEU A 310 -12.48 12.87 12.14
CA LEU A 310 -11.71 14.06 11.81
C LEU A 310 -11.74 14.34 10.31
N ARG A 311 -11.50 13.32 9.46
CA ARG A 311 -11.55 13.50 8.00
C ARG A 311 -12.94 13.86 7.48
N VAL A 312 -13.99 13.31 8.08
CA VAL A 312 -15.38 13.70 7.75
C VAL A 312 -15.64 15.17 8.11
N LYS A 313 -15.16 15.61 9.27
CA LYS A 313 -15.45 16.94 9.81
C LYS A 313 -14.60 18.04 9.16
N GLU A 314 -13.32 17.77 8.98
CA GLU A 314 -12.29 18.77 8.63
C GLU A 314 -11.64 18.50 7.27
N GLY A 315 -12.09 17.46 6.56
CA GLY A 315 -11.55 17.09 5.26
C GLY A 315 -10.16 16.45 5.34
N ARG A 316 -9.47 16.43 4.21
CA ARG A 316 -8.08 15.96 4.09
C ARG A 316 -7.20 16.75 5.06
N GLN A 317 -6.50 16.07 5.96
CA GLN A 317 -5.54 16.72 6.86
C GLN A 317 -4.18 16.82 6.18
N TRP A 318 -4.18 17.33 4.95
CA TRP A 318 -3.02 17.32 4.07
C TRP A 318 -1.83 17.97 4.76
N SER A 319 -0.80 17.17 5.06
CA SER A 319 0.39 17.67 5.76
C SER A 319 1.14 18.65 4.88
N LEU A 320 1.16 18.43 3.57
CA LEU A 320 1.83 19.28 2.57
C LEU A 320 1.00 20.49 2.12
N ALA A 321 -0.04 20.89 2.86
CA ALA A 321 -0.85 22.04 2.48
C ALA A 321 -0.04 23.37 2.53
N PRO A 322 -0.29 24.33 1.62
CA PRO A 322 0.42 25.61 1.57
C PRO A 322 0.37 26.42 2.88
N GLU A 323 -0.68 26.25 3.69
CA GLU A 323 -0.82 26.93 4.99
C GLU A 323 -0.04 26.26 6.12
N LYS A 324 0.50 25.04 5.92
CA LYS A 324 1.26 24.28 6.91
C LYS A 324 2.75 24.23 6.61
N LEU A 325 3.13 24.23 5.33
CA LEU A 325 4.53 24.15 4.89
C LEU A 325 4.96 25.41 4.12
N SER A 326 6.27 25.66 4.14
CA SER A 326 6.89 26.67 3.28
C SER A 326 7.41 26.03 1.98
N TRP A 327 7.58 26.84 0.93
CA TRP A 327 8.21 26.40 -0.33
C TRP A 327 9.63 25.84 -0.10
N THR A 328 10.40 26.45 0.79
CA THR A 328 11.72 25.95 1.19
C THR A 328 11.64 24.53 1.73
N GLU A 329 10.74 24.29 2.69
CA GLU A 329 10.59 22.97 3.28
C GLU A 329 10.09 21.93 2.27
N LEU A 330 9.11 22.29 1.43
CA LEU A 330 8.56 21.39 0.41
C LEU A 330 9.63 20.95 -0.61
N LEU A 331 10.41 21.90 -1.13
CA LEU A 331 11.47 21.64 -2.12
C LEU A 331 12.65 20.89 -1.50
N GLU A 332 13.03 21.17 -0.26
CA GLU A 332 14.06 20.41 0.45
C GLU A 332 13.65 18.94 0.65
N ARG A 333 12.40 18.68 1.07
CA ARG A 333 11.87 17.32 1.24
C ARG A 333 11.88 16.57 -0.09
N MET A 334 11.39 17.20 -1.15
CA MET A 334 11.44 16.63 -2.50
C MET A 334 12.88 16.29 -2.91
N ALA A 335 13.82 17.25 -2.79
CA ALA A 335 15.19 17.07 -3.24
C ALA A 335 15.95 16.00 -2.44
N ARG A 336 15.72 15.91 -1.12
CA ARG A 336 16.29 14.88 -0.25
C ARG A 336 15.76 13.49 -0.60
N GLY A 337 14.44 13.37 -0.79
CA GLY A 337 13.82 12.11 -1.21
C GLY A 337 14.35 11.68 -2.59
N ALA A 338 14.33 12.59 -3.55
CA ALA A 338 14.87 12.39 -4.90
C ALA A 338 16.32 11.91 -4.88
N TRP A 339 17.19 12.58 -4.12
CA TRP A 339 18.60 12.18 -3.99
C TRP A 339 18.78 10.79 -3.37
N LYS A 340 17.90 10.38 -2.46
CA LYS A 340 17.96 9.06 -1.82
C LYS A 340 17.52 7.95 -2.78
N VAL A 341 16.47 8.18 -3.58
CA VAL A 341 15.90 7.15 -4.48
C VAL A 341 16.57 7.09 -5.85
N ASN A 342 17.14 8.20 -6.35
CA ASN A 342 17.75 8.31 -7.67
C ASN A 342 19.22 8.77 -7.64
N ARG A 343 19.95 8.43 -6.57
CA ARG A 343 21.33 8.90 -6.32
C ARG A 343 22.26 8.66 -7.50
N ARG A 344 22.11 7.52 -8.17
CA ARG A 344 23.01 7.06 -9.22
C ARG A 344 22.94 7.92 -10.47
N GLU A 345 21.74 8.18 -10.99
CA GLU A 345 21.58 9.05 -12.14
C GLU A 345 22.07 10.47 -11.84
N TYR A 346 21.75 10.98 -10.64
CA TYR A 346 22.23 12.29 -10.21
C TYR A 346 23.77 12.40 -10.18
N ARG A 347 24.46 11.38 -9.64
CA ARG A 347 25.94 11.33 -9.70
C ARG A 347 26.46 11.25 -11.13
N GLY A 348 25.79 10.47 -12.00
CA GLY A 348 26.12 10.40 -13.43
C GLY A 348 26.03 11.76 -14.13
N LYS A 349 25.19 12.66 -13.62
CA LYS A 349 24.99 14.04 -14.09
C LYS A 349 25.83 15.08 -13.35
N GLY A 350 26.76 14.65 -12.49
CA GLY A 350 27.63 15.55 -11.73
C GLY A 350 26.96 16.24 -10.54
N ILE A 351 25.78 15.79 -10.12
CA ILE A 351 25.11 16.30 -8.92
C ILE A 351 25.67 15.51 -7.71
N ALA A 352 26.27 16.23 -6.77
CA ALA A 352 27.00 15.64 -5.65
C ALA A 352 26.17 15.51 -4.36
N SER A 353 25.03 16.22 -4.26
CA SER A 353 24.17 16.21 -3.08
C SER A 353 22.73 16.58 -3.43
N TRP A 354 21.82 16.38 -2.48
CA TRP A 354 20.43 16.79 -2.61
C TRP A 354 20.28 18.30 -2.93
N ARG A 355 21.15 19.16 -2.41
CA ARG A 355 21.12 20.60 -2.72
C ARG A 355 21.31 20.87 -4.21
N GLY A 356 22.13 20.07 -4.88
CA GLY A 356 22.38 20.20 -6.31
C GLY A 356 21.23 19.72 -7.20
N VAL A 357 20.18 19.11 -6.62
CA VAL A 357 18.92 18.81 -7.32
C VAL A 357 18.10 20.08 -7.54
N LEU A 358 18.16 21.04 -6.61
CA LEU A 358 17.49 22.32 -6.73
C LEU A 358 18.29 23.27 -7.64
N ASN A 359 17.60 24.12 -8.39
CA ASN A 359 18.23 25.21 -9.13
C ASN A 359 18.45 26.43 -8.23
N GLU A 360 19.29 27.35 -8.68
CA GLU A 360 19.44 28.64 -8.00
C GLU A 360 18.10 29.41 -7.99
N PRO A 361 17.81 30.20 -6.95
CA PRO A 361 16.60 31.00 -6.91
C PRO A 361 16.59 32.09 -7.99
N ALA A 362 15.41 32.38 -8.55
CA ALA A 362 15.20 33.51 -9.45
C ALA A 362 15.18 34.83 -8.66
N SER A 363 15.81 35.85 -9.24
CA SER A 363 15.71 37.24 -8.79
C SER A 363 14.35 37.86 -9.12
N GLU A 364 13.97 38.91 -8.40
CA GLU A 364 12.73 39.65 -8.72
C GLU A 364 12.81 40.27 -10.12
N GLU A 365 14.00 40.69 -10.57
CA GLU A 365 14.20 41.22 -11.92
C GLU A 365 13.92 40.17 -13.00
N GLU A 366 14.29 38.90 -12.78
CA GLU A 366 14.00 37.79 -13.70
C GLU A 366 12.50 37.47 -13.74
N ILE A 367 11.85 37.46 -12.58
CA ILE A 367 10.39 37.26 -12.47
C ILE A 367 9.64 38.41 -13.18
N GLU A 368 10.01 39.66 -12.92
CA GLU A 368 9.40 40.83 -13.57
C GLU A 368 9.63 40.82 -15.09
N ALA A 369 10.81 40.40 -15.54
CA ALA A 369 11.11 40.26 -16.96
C ALA A 369 10.25 39.19 -17.63
N ALA A 370 10.01 38.07 -16.94
CA ALA A 370 9.13 37.02 -17.42
C ALA A 370 7.68 37.48 -17.46
N GLU A 371 7.17 38.16 -16.43
CA GLU A 371 5.81 38.69 -16.43
C GLU A 371 5.58 39.73 -17.54
N LYS A 372 6.59 40.54 -17.83
CA LYS A 372 6.55 41.48 -18.96
C LYS A 372 6.47 40.78 -20.31
N LYS A 373 7.03 39.58 -20.43
CA LYS A 373 7.07 38.79 -21.67
C LYS A 373 5.83 37.90 -21.84
N PHE A 374 5.36 37.30 -20.75
CA PHE A 374 4.37 36.22 -20.76
C PHE A 374 3.02 36.57 -20.12
N GLY A 375 2.90 37.73 -19.48
CA GLY A 375 1.75 38.09 -18.66
C GLY A 375 1.95 37.71 -17.19
N GLU A 376 0.98 38.07 -16.34
CA GLU A 376 1.06 37.79 -14.90
C GLU A 376 1.20 36.28 -14.63
N LEU A 377 2.27 35.93 -13.93
CA LEU A 377 2.56 34.54 -13.58
C LEU A 377 1.79 34.13 -12.30
N PRO A 378 1.40 32.85 -12.17
CA PRO A 378 0.76 32.38 -10.95
C PRO A 378 1.59 32.68 -9.70
N LYS A 379 0.92 33.08 -8.62
CA LYS A 379 1.60 33.52 -7.40
C LYS A 379 2.46 32.42 -6.79
N ASP A 380 1.91 31.21 -6.66
CA ASP A 380 2.60 30.07 -6.09
C ASP A 380 3.81 29.64 -6.94
N PHE A 381 3.71 29.71 -8.26
CA PHE A 381 4.83 29.50 -9.16
C PHE A 381 5.96 30.52 -8.93
N LYS A 382 5.63 31.82 -8.82
CA LYS A 382 6.62 32.85 -8.48
C LYS A 382 7.25 32.61 -7.10
N ASP A 383 6.44 32.23 -6.12
CA ASP A 383 6.91 31.95 -4.76
C ASP A 383 7.85 30.73 -4.72
N MET A 384 7.62 29.72 -5.56
CA MET A 384 8.55 28.61 -5.78
C MET A 384 9.87 29.13 -6.39
N CYS A 385 9.81 29.89 -7.48
CA CYS A 385 11.00 30.40 -8.18
C CYS A 385 11.90 31.27 -7.30
N ARG A 386 11.32 32.03 -6.36
CA ARG A 386 12.07 32.79 -5.32
C ARG A 386 12.88 31.92 -4.38
N VAL A 387 12.53 30.65 -4.24
CA VAL A 387 13.25 29.67 -3.42
C VAL A 387 14.17 28.81 -4.28
N SER A 388 13.69 28.39 -5.45
CA SER A 388 14.45 27.63 -6.44
C SER A 388 13.78 27.77 -7.80
N ASP A 389 14.50 28.23 -8.82
CA ASP A 389 13.98 28.38 -10.17
C ASP A 389 13.86 27.03 -10.89
N GLY A 390 13.01 26.16 -10.36
CA GLY A 390 12.86 24.78 -10.78
C GLY A 390 13.83 23.81 -10.11
N PHE A 391 13.89 22.59 -10.62
CA PHE A 391 14.69 21.50 -10.05
C PHE A 391 14.98 20.43 -11.10
N LYS A 392 15.99 19.60 -10.85
CA LYS A 392 16.48 18.56 -11.77
C LYS A 392 15.79 17.23 -11.47
N GLY A 393 15.07 16.69 -12.45
CA GLY A 393 14.53 15.33 -12.39
C GLY A 393 15.53 14.27 -12.85
N GLY A 394 15.03 13.05 -13.03
CA GLY A 394 15.70 12.01 -13.83
C GLY A 394 15.07 11.90 -15.22
N TYR A 395 15.62 11.05 -16.07
CA TYR A 395 15.15 10.87 -17.46
C TYR A 395 13.66 10.50 -17.53
N LEU A 396 13.22 9.60 -16.63
CA LEU A 396 11.81 9.21 -16.42
C LEU A 396 11.34 9.41 -14.97
N PHE A 397 12.02 10.29 -14.21
CA PHE A 397 11.78 10.48 -12.78
C PHE A 397 11.48 11.95 -12.49
N LEU A 398 10.47 12.20 -11.64
CA LEU A 398 9.93 13.55 -11.36
C LEU A 398 9.56 14.32 -12.62
N ALA A 399 9.05 13.62 -13.64
CA ALA A 399 8.69 14.19 -14.94
C ALA A 399 9.81 15.05 -15.58
N GLY A 400 11.07 14.65 -15.45
CA GLY A 400 12.22 15.40 -15.98
C GLY A 400 12.62 16.63 -15.16
N GLY A 401 11.85 16.98 -14.12
CA GLY A 401 12.01 18.19 -13.33
C GLY A 401 11.56 19.45 -14.09
N LEU A 402 11.89 20.62 -13.57
CA LEU A 402 11.51 21.91 -14.12
C LEU A 402 12.76 22.79 -14.34
N ALA A 403 12.96 23.32 -15.54
CA ALA A 403 14.15 24.13 -15.85
C ALA A 403 14.07 25.59 -15.35
N GLY A 404 12.89 26.06 -14.94
CA GLY A 404 12.70 27.42 -14.40
C GLY A 404 12.21 28.44 -15.43
N ILE A 405 12.15 29.69 -15.00
CA ILE A 405 11.48 30.81 -15.69
C ILE A 405 12.13 31.13 -17.04
N GLU A 406 13.46 31.05 -17.14
CA GLU A 406 14.16 31.38 -18.39
C GLU A 406 13.83 30.41 -19.53
N SER A 407 13.40 29.20 -19.18
CA SER A 407 13.04 28.15 -20.13
C SER A 407 11.61 28.27 -20.68
N MET A 408 10.85 29.28 -20.25
CA MET A 408 9.46 29.44 -20.63
C MET A 408 9.28 29.96 -22.06
N PHE A 409 8.25 29.49 -22.74
CA PHE A 409 7.78 30.02 -24.02
C PHE A 409 6.27 29.79 -24.20
N PHE A 410 5.67 30.51 -25.13
CA PHE A 410 4.28 30.24 -25.53
C PHE A 410 4.24 28.98 -26.37
N ASP A 411 3.30 28.08 -26.07
CA ASP A 411 3.07 26.89 -26.90
C ASP A 411 2.83 27.30 -28.35
N ASP A 412 3.51 26.63 -29.29
CA ASP A 412 3.47 26.97 -30.72
C ASP A 412 2.25 26.38 -31.45
N GLY A 413 1.36 25.68 -30.73
CA GLY A 413 0.20 25.01 -31.28
C GLY A 413 0.52 23.71 -32.02
N GLU A 414 1.78 23.23 -31.99
CA GLU A 414 2.14 21.90 -32.49
C GLU A 414 1.89 20.79 -31.44
N SER A 415 1.44 21.17 -30.24
CA SER A 415 0.97 20.22 -29.24
C SER A 415 -0.41 19.67 -29.67
N ASP A 416 -0.48 18.38 -29.98
CA ASP A 416 -1.69 17.65 -30.41
C ASP A 416 -2.75 17.53 -29.30
N LEU A 417 -3.01 18.58 -28.52
CA LEU A 417 -3.94 18.62 -27.37
C LEU A 417 -5.34 18.08 -27.72
N GLU A 418 -5.78 18.27 -28.96
CA GLU A 418 -7.06 17.76 -29.51
C GLU A 418 -7.17 16.21 -29.47
N HIS A 419 -6.05 15.48 -29.56
CA HIS A 419 -6.02 14.01 -29.51
C HIS A 419 -6.22 13.46 -28.10
N TYR A 420 -6.12 14.32 -27.07
CA TYR A 420 -6.15 13.95 -25.65
C TYR A 420 -7.47 14.36 -24.97
N ALA A 421 -8.50 14.71 -25.75
CA ALA A 421 -9.86 15.03 -25.32
C ALA A 421 -10.52 13.95 -24.41
N GLY A 422 -9.97 12.74 -24.34
CA GLY A 422 -10.46 11.61 -23.56
C GLY A 422 -10.49 11.83 -22.04
N ASP A 423 -9.58 12.63 -21.48
CA ASP A 423 -9.48 12.85 -20.03
C ASP A 423 -10.47 13.91 -19.52
N PHE A 424 -11.01 14.72 -20.42
CA PHE A 424 -11.74 15.93 -20.07
C PHE A 424 -13.26 15.77 -19.98
N TYR A 425 -13.77 14.53 -20.09
CA TYR A 425 -15.20 14.24 -19.97
C TYR A 425 -15.80 14.63 -18.62
N THR A 426 -14.99 14.80 -17.57
CA THR A 426 -15.47 15.18 -16.23
C THR A 426 -15.67 16.69 -16.03
N ARG A 427 -14.99 17.54 -16.80
CA ARG A 427 -15.08 19.01 -16.71
C ARG A 427 -15.69 19.69 -17.94
N GLU A 428 -16.30 18.91 -18.84
CA GLU A 428 -16.86 19.39 -20.12
C GLU A 428 -15.91 20.36 -20.85
N VAL A 429 -14.60 20.07 -20.89
CA VAL A 429 -13.61 20.99 -21.48
C VAL A 429 -13.79 21.05 -22.99
N ASP A 430 -13.91 22.27 -23.54
CA ASP A 430 -14.00 22.50 -24.99
C ASP A 430 -12.66 22.92 -25.58
N LEU A 431 -11.84 21.94 -25.95
CA LEU A 431 -10.61 22.23 -26.69
C LEU A 431 -10.87 22.66 -28.15
N SER A 432 -12.13 22.60 -28.63
CA SER A 432 -12.50 23.01 -30.00
C SER A 432 -12.82 24.50 -30.13
N GLN A 433 -12.85 25.27 -29.04
CA GLN A 433 -12.87 26.72 -29.14
C GLN A 433 -11.50 27.18 -29.63
N GLU A 434 -11.48 27.92 -30.75
CA GLU A 434 -10.30 28.60 -31.30
C GLU A 434 -9.82 29.72 -30.34
N THR A 435 -9.39 29.37 -29.13
CA THR A 435 -8.59 30.27 -28.29
C THR A 435 -7.15 30.16 -28.74
N ALA A 436 -6.63 31.24 -29.34
CA ALA A 436 -5.22 31.36 -29.65
C ALA A 436 -4.39 31.03 -28.39
N HIS A 437 -3.45 30.10 -28.55
CA HIS A 437 -2.71 29.42 -27.49
C HIS A 437 -1.79 30.37 -26.71
N ASP A 438 -2.30 30.98 -25.63
CA ASP A 438 -1.50 31.68 -24.63
C ASP A 438 -1.12 30.73 -23.46
N MET A 439 -0.95 29.42 -23.74
CA MET A 439 -0.42 28.47 -22.76
C MET A 439 1.07 28.70 -22.57
N LEU A 440 1.52 28.67 -21.32
CA LEU A 440 2.94 28.79 -21.01
C LEU A 440 3.53 27.40 -20.89
N GLN A 441 4.43 27.05 -21.82
CA GLN A 441 5.18 25.81 -21.77
C GLN A 441 6.49 26.03 -21.00
N LEU A 442 6.87 25.06 -20.17
CA LEU A 442 8.15 25.02 -19.47
C LEU A 442 8.95 23.79 -19.92
N ILE A 443 10.26 23.96 -20.06
CA ILE A 443 11.17 22.86 -20.40
C ILE A 443 11.46 22.05 -19.13
N SER A 444 11.63 20.74 -19.30
CA SER A 444 12.10 19.86 -18.25
C SER A 444 13.48 20.29 -17.73
N GLY A 445 13.71 20.16 -16.42
CA GLY A 445 14.99 20.52 -15.75
C GLY A 445 16.19 19.66 -16.16
N GLN A 446 15.97 18.68 -17.02
CA GLN A 446 16.93 17.80 -17.66
C GLN A 446 16.52 17.57 -19.12
N GLU A 447 17.47 17.20 -19.98
CA GLU A 447 17.17 16.66 -21.31
C GLU A 447 16.38 15.36 -21.16
N SER A 448 15.07 15.52 -21.05
CA SER A 448 14.07 14.51 -21.30
C SER A 448 13.27 15.08 -22.46
N GLU A 449 13.45 14.53 -23.66
CA GLU A 449 12.76 14.99 -24.89
C GLU A 449 11.24 14.70 -24.85
N GLU A 450 10.75 14.35 -23.68
CA GLU A 450 9.62 13.47 -23.54
C GLU A 450 8.57 14.02 -22.57
N PHE A 451 8.95 14.76 -21.53
CA PHE A 451 8.01 15.48 -20.66
C PHE A 451 7.84 16.94 -21.09
N ARG A 452 6.59 17.37 -21.21
CA ARG A 452 6.19 18.76 -21.45
C ARG A 452 5.35 19.25 -20.28
N HIS A 453 5.68 20.44 -19.79
CA HIS A 453 5.01 21.07 -18.65
C HIS A 453 4.26 22.32 -19.12
N TYR A 454 3.06 22.53 -18.61
CA TYR A 454 2.19 23.61 -19.03
C TYR A 454 1.55 24.33 -17.84
N ILE A 455 1.56 25.66 -17.88
CA ILE A 455 0.68 26.50 -17.06
C ILE A 455 -0.41 27.04 -17.98
N ILE A 456 -1.65 26.72 -17.66
CA ILE A 456 -2.85 27.23 -18.34
C ILE A 456 -3.37 28.42 -17.53
N PRO A 457 -3.18 29.67 -18.01
CA PRO A 457 -3.55 30.85 -17.25
C PRO A 457 -5.07 30.94 -17.02
N HIS A 458 -5.47 31.66 -15.98
CA HIS A 458 -6.88 31.81 -15.55
C HIS A 458 -7.85 32.12 -16.70
N ARG A 459 -7.49 33.10 -17.54
CA ARG A 459 -8.34 33.52 -18.66
C ARG A 459 -8.65 32.37 -19.60
N MET A 460 -7.64 31.58 -19.96
CA MET A 460 -7.82 30.43 -20.84
C MET A 460 -8.56 29.30 -20.12
N TRP A 461 -8.20 29.02 -18.86
CA TRP A 461 -8.87 27.99 -18.05
C TRP A 461 -10.39 28.24 -17.96
N LYS A 462 -10.77 29.50 -17.73
CA LYS A 462 -12.17 29.95 -17.72
C LYS A 462 -12.88 29.79 -19.05
N ASP A 463 -12.20 30.02 -20.17
CA ASP A 463 -12.79 29.94 -21.50
C ASP A 463 -13.01 28.49 -21.94
N ILE A 464 -12.14 27.56 -21.53
CA ILE A 464 -12.21 26.14 -21.95
C ILE A 464 -13.12 25.28 -21.07
N VAL A 465 -13.40 25.66 -19.81
CA VAL A 465 -14.32 24.92 -18.93
C VAL A 465 -15.78 25.27 -19.26
N LYS A 466 -16.55 24.34 -19.85
CA LYS A 466 -17.99 24.59 -20.12
C LYS A 466 -18.78 24.56 -18.82
N GLY A 467 -19.53 25.64 -18.58
CA GLY A 467 -20.58 25.68 -17.54
C GLY A 467 -20.09 25.63 -16.09
N GLY A 468 -18.77 25.70 -15.85
CA GLY A 468 -18.17 25.78 -14.52
C GLY A 468 -17.90 27.22 -14.09
N ASP A 469 -18.05 27.50 -12.80
CA ASP A 469 -17.56 28.72 -12.17
C ASP A 469 -16.05 28.55 -11.88
N VAL A 470 -15.19 29.16 -12.69
CA VAL A 470 -13.74 29.25 -12.42
C VAL A 470 -13.48 30.49 -11.55
N GLU A 471 -12.87 30.30 -10.38
CA GLU A 471 -12.59 31.40 -9.45
C GLU A 471 -11.51 32.35 -10.00
N GLU A 472 -11.62 33.64 -9.71
CA GLU A 472 -10.65 34.64 -10.17
C GLU A 472 -9.23 34.28 -9.67
N GLY A 473 -8.29 34.11 -10.61
CA GLY A 473 -6.91 33.72 -10.31
C GLY A 473 -6.67 32.20 -10.28
N GLU A 474 -7.71 31.37 -10.41
CA GLU A 474 -7.56 29.92 -10.59
C GLU A 474 -6.91 29.62 -11.93
N TYR A 475 -5.92 28.73 -11.95
CA TYR A 475 -5.22 28.27 -13.16
C TYR A 475 -5.08 26.74 -13.11
N GLN A 476 -4.46 26.13 -14.11
CA GLN A 476 -4.12 24.71 -14.07
C GLN A 476 -2.66 24.48 -14.43
N TYR A 477 -2.02 23.53 -13.74
CA TYR A 477 -0.70 23.03 -14.08
C TYR A 477 -0.81 21.63 -14.66
N TRP A 478 -0.31 21.41 -15.87
CA TRP A 478 -0.36 20.12 -16.55
C TRP A 478 1.05 19.62 -16.86
N HIS A 479 1.21 18.31 -16.85
CA HIS A 479 2.34 17.68 -17.52
C HIS A 479 1.88 16.52 -18.39
N MET A 480 2.63 16.25 -19.45
CA MET A 480 2.36 15.13 -20.37
C MET A 480 3.64 14.52 -20.92
N THR A 481 3.49 13.32 -21.47
CA THR A 481 4.50 12.71 -22.33
C THR A 481 3.93 12.31 -23.67
N ASN A 482 4.79 12.28 -24.70
CA ASN A 482 4.37 11.96 -26.07
C ASN A 482 3.85 10.50 -26.26
N TRP A 483 4.02 9.62 -25.27
CA TRP A 483 3.51 8.24 -25.28
C TRP A 483 2.41 7.97 -24.25
N SER A 484 2.16 8.91 -23.33
CA SER A 484 1.00 8.80 -22.46
C SER A 484 -0.24 9.16 -23.26
N VAL A 485 -1.27 8.34 -23.16
CA VAL A 485 -2.59 8.64 -23.75
C VAL A 485 -3.32 9.67 -22.89
N GLU A 486 -2.84 9.94 -21.67
CA GLU A 486 -3.48 10.79 -20.68
C GLU A 486 -2.54 11.91 -20.19
N ALA A 487 -3.09 13.10 -19.95
CA ALA A 487 -2.37 14.23 -19.35
C ALA A 487 -2.62 14.29 -17.84
N SER A 488 -1.56 14.45 -17.05
CA SER A 488 -1.71 14.65 -15.62
C SER A 488 -1.88 16.14 -15.31
N HIS A 489 -2.78 16.47 -14.38
CA HIS A 489 -3.13 17.86 -14.09
C HIS A 489 -3.33 18.15 -12.60
N TRP A 490 -3.04 19.38 -12.21
CA TRP A 490 -3.12 19.89 -10.85
C TRP A 490 -3.72 21.30 -10.82
N GLY A 491 -4.28 21.68 -9.67
CA GLY A 491 -4.82 23.01 -9.44
C GLY A 491 -3.75 24.10 -9.33
N SER A 492 -2.51 23.71 -9.04
CA SER A 492 -1.40 24.61 -8.82
C SER A 492 -0.05 23.89 -9.00
N VAL A 493 1.03 24.67 -9.13
CA VAL A 493 2.41 24.14 -9.11
C VAL A 493 2.72 23.56 -7.72
N TRP A 494 2.18 24.16 -6.66
CA TRP A 494 2.28 23.60 -5.31
C TRP A 494 1.73 22.17 -5.25
N ASP A 495 0.52 21.95 -5.74
CA ASP A 495 -0.12 20.62 -5.72
C ASP A 495 0.72 19.58 -6.49
N TRP A 496 1.32 19.97 -7.61
CA TRP A 496 2.20 19.10 -8.38
C TRP A 496 3.47 18.76 -7.60
N VAL A 497 4.20 19.75 -7.10
CA VAL A 497 5.44 19.52 -6.33
C VAL A 497 5.15 18.71 -5.06
N ALA A 498 4.03 18.96 -4.39
CA ALA A 498 3.62 18.18 -3.24
C ALA A 498 3.33 16.70 -3.61
N SER A 499 2.74 16.43 -4.79
CA SER A 499 2.57 15.06 -5.27
C SER A 499 3.91 14.35 -5.52
N LEU A 500 4.94 15.10 -5.96
CA LEU A 500 6.29 14.57 -6.10
C LEU A 500 6.93 14.25 -4.73
N VAL A 501 6.71 15.09 -3.71
CA VAL A 501 7.14 14.81 -2.33
C VAL A 501 6.50 13.53 -1.82
N GLU A 502 5.19 13.35 -2.01
CA GLU A 502 4.46 12.13 -1.62
C GLU A 502 5.05 10.89 -2.30
N GLU A 503 5.37 10.97 -3.59
CA GLU A 503 5.99 9.88 -4.34
C GLU A 503 7.36 9.49 -3.78
N VAL A 504 8.28 10.45 -3.63
CA VAL A 504 9.66 10.14 -3.20
C VAL A 504 9.74 9.70 -1.75
N GLU A 505 8.92 10.27 -0.85
CA GLU A 505 8.88 9.84 0.55
C GLU A 505 8.31 8.42 0.68
N CYS A 506 7.28 8.09 -0.10
CA CYS A 506 6.73 6.73 -0.18
C CYS A 506 7.77 5.71 -0.66
N MET A 507 8.53 6.06 -1.70
CA MET A 507 9.62 5.21 -2.19
C MET A 507 10.72 5.02 -1.13
N VAL A 508 11.13 6.10 -0.45
CA VAL A 508 12.12 6.04 0.63
C VAL A 508 11.65 5.14 1.77
N GLU A 509 10.39 5.26 2.20
CA GLU A 509 9.83 4.42 3.26
C GLU A 509 9.82 2.92 2.90
N LYS A 510 9.61 2.60 1.62
CA LYS A 510 9.59 1.23 1.13
C LYS A 510 10.99 0.68 0.80
N GLY A 511 12.02 1.51 0.89
CA GLY A 511 13.36 1.16 0.43
C GLY A 511 13.45 0.96 -1.08
N GLU A 512 12.53 1.56 -1.85
CA GLU A 512 12.51 1.52 -3.30
C GLU A 512 13.59 2.48 -3.86
N LYS A 513 14.21 2.08 -4.97
CA LYS A 513 15.14 2.90 -5.74
C LYS A 513 14.70 2.92 -7.19
N ILE A 514 15.08 3.97 -7.92
CA ILE A 514 14.84 4.03 -9.36
C ILE A 514 15.70 2.97 -10.05
N GLU A 515 15.05 2.13 -10.86
CA GLU A 515 15.74 1.11 -11.65
C GLU A 515 16.46 1.77 -12.83
N HIS A 516 17.72 1.39 -13.04
CA HIS A 516 18.53 1.88 -14.15
C HIS A 516 18.85 0.74 -15.11
N PHE A 517 18.66 0.97 -16.40
CA PHE A 517 18.94 -0.01 -17.45
C PHE A 517 20.13 0.45 -18.30
N ASP A 518 20.96 -0.51 -18.75
CA ASP A 518 22.02 -0.22 -19.73
C ASP A 518 21.44 -0.04 -21.15
N ASP A 519 22.28 0.37 -22.10
CA ASP A 519 21.91 0.54 -23.52
C ASP A 519 21.39 -0.75 -24.20
N ARG A 520 21.44 -1.90 -23.50
CA ARG A 520 20.96 -3.21 -23.94
C ARG A 520 19.72 -3.66 -23.17
N GLY A 521 19.18 -2.83 -22.29
CA GLY A 521 17.99 -3.11 -21.49
C GLY A 521 18.23 -4.02 -20.29
N HIS A 522 19.47 -4.19 -19.84
CA HIS A 522 19.75 -4.94 -18.60
C HIS A 522 19.68 -4.03 -17.38
N LEU A 523 18.98 -4.48 -16.34
CA LEU A 523 18.97 -3.82 -15.04
C LEU A 523 20.39 -3.79 -14.49
N ILE A 524 20.86 -2.59 -14.15
CA ILE A 524 22.18 -2.40 -13.57
C ILE A 524 22.03 -2.40 -12.05
N VAL A 525 22.50 -3.47 -11.41
CA VAL A 525 22.43 -3.65 -9.96
C VAL A 525 23.42 -2.71 -9.27
N ASP A 526 22.93 -1.89 -8.34
CA ASP A 526 23.77 -1.00 -7.54
C ASP A 526 24.57 -1.80 -6.51
N GLU A 527 25.91 -1.80 -6.62
CA GLU A 527 26.83 -2.35 -5.62
C GLU A 527 27.17 -1.32 -4.51
N GLU A 528 26.17 -0.67 -3.91
CA GLU A 528 26.43 0.24 -2.78
C GLU A 528 25.78 -0.25 -1.48
N SER A 529 26.64 -0.62 -0.53
CA SER A 529 26.34 -0.79 0.88
C SER A 529 25.87 0.53 1.49
N GLU A 530 24.78 0.49 2.24
CA GLU A 530 24.48 1.49 3.27
C GLU A 530 25.69 1.56 4.21
N ASP A 531 26.46 2.65 4.16
CA ASP A 531 27.31 3.21 5.23
C ASP A 531 28.39 4.12 4.62
N GLY A 532 28.36 5.41 4.96
CA GLY A 532 29.48 6.33 4.68
C GLY A 532 29.09 7.76 4.34
N GLU A 533 28.29 8.42 5.18
CA GLU A 533 28.27 9.89 5.20
C GLU A 533 29.58 10.37 5.84
N SER A 534 30.52 10.85 5.05
CA SER A 534 31.53 11.80 5.52
C SER A 534 31.36 13.11 4.75
N GLU A 535 30.70 14.07 5.40
CA GLU A 535 30.70 15.46 5.00
C GLU A 535 32.15 15.97 5.05
N MET A 536 32.77 16.18 3.88
CA MET A 536 33.92 17.08 3.80
C MET A 536 33.40 18.48 3.51
N GLU A 537 33.19 19.24 4.58
CA GLU A 537 33.17 20.70 4.52
C GLU A 537 34.52 21.20 3.98
N GLY A 538 34.45 22.13 3.03
CA GLY A 538 35.60 22.71 2.38
C GLY A 538 36.46 23.54 3.33
N GLY A 539 37.77 23.40 3.18
CA GLY A 539 38.77 24.32 3.68
C GLY A 539 39.93 24.36 2.70
N ASP A 540 39.96 25.40 1.87
CA ASP A 540 41.14 25.77 1.10
C ASP A 540 42.28 26.16 2.06
N GLU A 541 43.45 25.53 1.93
CA GLU A 541 44.73 26.25 1.86
C GLU A 541 45.88 25.30 1.46
N ALA A 542 46.61 25.71 0.43
CA ALA A 542 47.83 25.07 -0.02
C ALA A 542 49.05 25.57 0.76
N THR A 543 49.92 24.67 1.25
CA THR A 543 51.38 24.83 1.12
C THR A 543 52.15 23.54 1.46
N GLU A 544 53.14 23.23 0.62
CA GLU A 544 54.13 22.17 0.80
C GLU A 544 55.14 22.49 1.94
N ILE A 545 55.61 21.46 2.67
CA ILE A 545 57.03 21.06 2.83
C ILE A 545 57.18 20.07 4.04
N ASN A 546 57.81 18.94 3.76
CA ASN A 546 58.26 17.81 4.64
C ASN A 546 59.48 18.19 5.53
N PRO A 547 60.07 17.29 6.37
CA PRO A 547 59.57 16.29 7.33
C PRO A 547 60.29 16.33 8.71
N GLU A 548 59.96 15.37 9.59
CA GLU A 548 60.73 14.78 10.70
C GLU A 548 60.47 15.18 12.18
N GLN A 549 60.36 14.10 12.98
CA GLN A 549 60.59 13.89 14.42
C GLN A 549 59.43 13.93 15.43
N ASP A 550 58.90 12.71 15.68
CA ASP A 550 59.05 11.90 16.92
C ASP A 550 58.44 12.35 18.26
N THR A 551 57.97 11.34 18.99
CA THR A 551 57.40 11.28 20.36
C THR A 551 55.99 11.88 20.50
N GLY A 552 54.99 11.28 21.15
CA GLY A 552 54.91 10.12 22.03
C GLY A 552 53.75 10.36 23.01
N GLU A 553 52.89 9.34 23.16
CA GLU A 553 52.04 9.07 24.33
C GLU A 553 50.73 9.83 24.63
N GLN A 554 49.67 9.00 24.67
CA GLN A 554 48.64 8.83 25.73
C GLN A 554 47.35 9.70 25.74
N ASN A 555 46.26 9.01 25.38
CA ASN A 555 45.00 8.83 26.10
C ASN A 555 44.39 10.00 26.90
N GLU A 556 43.22 10.47 26.42
CA GLU A 556 42.03 10.68 27.28
C GLU A 556 40.76 10.63 26.41
N LYS A 557 40.10 9.46 26.36
CA LYS A 557 38.73 9.33 25.81
C LYS A 557 37.74 9.87 26.83
N ARG A 558 37.23 11.08 26.60
CA ARG A 558 36.00 11.59 27.20
C ARG A 558 34.82 11.14 26.32
N THR A 559 33.92 10.38 26.90
CA THR A 559 32.60 10.06 26.37
C THR A 559 31.76 11.34 26.29
N VAL A 560 31.36 11.72 25.08
CA VAL A 560 30.24 12.65 24.83
C VAL A 560 29.24 11.87 23.98
N GLY A 561 27.97 11.96 24.37
CA GLY A 561 26.88 11.10 23.93
C GLY A 561 26.63 11.14 22.43
N ASP A 562 26.43 9.94 21.91
CA ASP A 562 25.91 9.62 20.59
C ASP A 562 24.40 9.85 20.64
N GLY A 563 23.93 10.96 20.09
CA GLY A 563 22.53 11.20 19.78
C GLY A 563 22.36 10.94 18.30
N SER A 564 21.78 9.80 17.93
CA SER A 564 21.51 9.44 16.54
C SER A 564 20.39 10.30 15.96
N ASP A 565 20.64 10.90 14.80
CA ASP A 565 19.75 11.79 14.05
C ASP A 565 18.55 11.08 13.34
N ASP A 566 18.07 9.97 13.90
CA ASP A 566 16.94 9.18 13.36
C ASP A 566 15.54 9.69 13.83
N GLU A 567 15.44 10.95 14.24
CA GLU A 567 14.23 11.50 14.89
C GLU A 567 13.48 12.52 14.00
N TRP A 568 13.10 12.13 12.78
CA TRP A 568 12.37 13.04 11.85
C TRP A 568 10.93 12.63 11.50
N VAL A 569 10.41 11.52 12.05
CA VAL A 569 8.97 11.22 12.03
C VAL A 569 8.34 11.68 13.34
N LYS A 570 8.07 12.98 13.48
CA LYS A 570 7.28 13.51 14.60
C LYS A 570 5.78 13.33 14.29
N VAL A 571 5.23 12.21 14.73
CA VAL A 571 3.79 12.09 15.00
C VAL A 571 3.62 12.10 16.51
N ASP A 572 3.66 13.29 17.10
CA ASP A 572 3.25 13.50 18.49
C ASP A 572 3.01 15.00 18.73
N GLU A 573 1.88 15.53 18.23
CA GLU A 573 1.24 16.72 18.83
C GLU A 573 -0.24 16.96 18.45
N MET A 574 -0.99 15.95 17.97
CA MET A 574 -2.43 16.12 17.66
C MET A 574 -3.39 15.71 18.79
N MET A 575 -2.93 15.48 20.03
CA MET A 575 -3.82 15.28 21.19
C MET A 575 -3.44 16.16 22.39
N LYS A 576 -3.74 17.46 22.29
CA LYS A 576 -3.94 18.34 23.45
C LYS A 576 -5.25 19.09 23.34
#